data_AF-A0A7T0FZX9-F1
#
_entry.id   AF-A0A7T0FZX9-F1
#
_cell.length_a   1.000
_cell.length_b   1.000
_cell.length_c   1.000
_cell.angle_alpha   90.00
_cell.angle_beta   90.00
_cell.angle_gamma   90.00
#
_symmetry.space_group_name_H-M   'P 1'
#
loop_
_entity.id
_entity.type
_entity.pdbx_description
1 polymer ?
#
loop_
_entity_poly.entity_id
_entity_poly.type
_entity_poly.pdbx_seq_one_letter_code
_entity_poly.pdbx_strand_id
1 'polypeptide(L)'
;MILRETTDILREIELLLESCKVGYAVIPKKYREELEKLSSDDSSGNQSVLSEIKRNMFAGMGSLNDVWISEDNGHVVKDEVSVNKELERLRNKLRQILENY
;
A
#
# COMPACT_ATOMS: atom_id res chain seq x y z
N MET A 1 10.93 -7.33 -12.02
CA MET A 1 9.49 -7.60 -12.22
C MET A 1 8.71 -7.23 -10.94
N ILE A 2 9.03 -7.86 -9.81
CA ILE A 2 8.38 -7.60 -8.51
C ILE A 2 8.40 -6.12 -8.10
N LEU A 3 9.54 -5.42 -8.19
CA LEU A 3 9.63 -3.99 -7.84
C LEU A 3 8.60 -3.13 -8.58
N ARG A 4 8.43 -3.37 -9.88
CA ARG A 4 7.48 -2.63 -10.70
C ARG A 4 6.05 -2.94 -10.27
N GLU A 5 5.72 -4.21 -10.09
CA GLU A 5 4.38 -4.63 -9.65
C GLU A 5 4.04 -4.08 -8.25
N THR A 6 4.99 -4.14 -7.31
CA THR A 6 4.83 -3.55 -5.98
C THR A 6 4.62 -2.03 -6.08
N THR A 7 5.42 -1.34 -6.88
CA THR A 7 5.30 0.11 -7.10
C THR A 7 3.94 0.48 -7.69
N ASP A 8 3.47 -0.26 -8.69
CA ASP A 8 2.17 -0.04 -9.34
C ASP A 8 1.00 -0.24 -8.34
N ILE A 9 1.04 -1.31 -7.54
CA ILE A 9 0.01 -1.56 -6.52
C ILE A 9 0.04 -0.51 -5.40
N LEU A 10 1.23 -0.10 -4.95
CA LEU A 10 1.36 0.99 -3.97
C LEU A 10 0.75 2.29 -4.50
N ARG A 11 0.93 2.58 -5.79
CA ARG A 11 0.31 3.74 -6.44
C ARG A 11 -1.23 3.62 -6.48
N GLU A 12 -1.77 2.45 -6.81
CA GLU A 12 -3.22 2.22 -6.77
C GLU A 12 -3.79 2.44 -5.35
N ILE A 13 -3.10 1.93 -4.32
CA ILE A 13 -3.50 2.11 -2.92
C ILE A 13 -3.41 3.59 -2.51
N GLU A 14 -2.31 4.27 -2.82
CA GLU A 14 -2.11 5.71 -2.58
C GLU A 14 -3.27 6.51 -3.16
N LEU A 15 -3.55 6.34 -4.46
CA LEU A 15 -4.60 7.11 -5.15
C LEU A 15 -5.99 6.86 -4.57
N LEU A 16 -6.32 5.61 -4.22
CA LEU A 16 -7.59 5.28 -3.58
C LEU A 16 -7.73 6.00 -2.23
N LEU A 17 -6.69 5.91 -1.38
CA LEU A 17 -6.68 6.54 -0.06
C LEU A 17 -6.70 8.07 -0.14
N GLU A 18 -5.94 8.67 -1.06
CA GLU A 18 -5.93 10.12 -1.30
C GLU A 18 -7.30 10.61 -1.76
N SER A 19 -7.97 9.89 -2.67
CA SER A 19 -9.30 10.24 -3.15
C SER A 19 -10.34 10.32 -2.02
N CYS A 20 -10.15 9.51 -0.98
CA CYS A 20 -10.98 9.47 0.21
C CYS A 20 -10.44 10.34 1.38
N LYS A 21 -9.36 11.09 1.18
CA LYS A 21 -8.66 11.87 2.21
C LYS A 21 -8.25 11.06 3.45
N VAL A 22 -7.88 9.80 3.24
CA VAL A 22 -7.41 8.92 4.33
C VAL A 22 -5.95 9.27 4.65
N GLY A 23 -5.67 9.64 5.91
CA GLY A 23 -4.33 10.06 6.33
C GLY A 23 -3.24 9.00 6.10
N TYR A 24 -3.62 7.71 6.10
CA TYR A 24 -2.70 6.60 5.81
C TYR A 24 -2.07 6.64 4.42
N ALA A 25 -2.62 7.42 3.46
CA ALA A 25 -2.10 7.56 2.09
C ALA A 25 -0.60 7.92 2.02
N VAL A 26 -0.07 8.58 3.06
CA VAL A 26 1.36 8.95 3.15
C VAL A 26 2.30 7.73 3.19
N ILE A 27 1.84 6.59 3.69
CA ILE A 27 2.64 5.38 3.86
C ILE A 27 2.90 4.67 2.52
N PRO A 28 1.89 4.29 1.70
CA PRO A 28 2.14 3.71 0.40
C PRO A 28 2.91 4.67 -0.52
N LYS A 29 2.67 5.98 -0.43
CA LYS A 29 3.45 7.00 -1.14
C LYS A 29 4.93 6.93 -0.79
N LYS A 30 5.27 6.93 0.51
CA LYS A 30 6.65 6.83 0.99
C LYS A 30 7.36 5.62 0.37
N TYR A 31 6.76 4.43 0.47
CA TYR A 31 7.38 3.21 -0.04
C TYR A 31 7.46 3.18 -1.57
N ARG A 32 6.46 3.71 -2.27
CA ARG A 32 6.51 3.86 -3.74
C ARG A 32 7.72 4.70 -4.14
N GLU A 33 7.91 5.85 -3.51
CA GLU A 33 9.04 6.75 -3.79
C GLU A 33 10.39 6.13 -3.38
N GLU A 34 10.44 5.30 -2.35
CA GLU A 34 11.64 4.54 -1.99
C GLU A 34 11.97 3.49 -3.06
N LEU A 35 10.99 2.72 -3.52
CA LEU A 35 11.19 1.73 -4.59
C LEU A 35 11.59 2.37 -5.93
N GLU A 36 11.01 3.52 -6.27
CA GLU A 36 11.35 4.27 -7.50
C GLU A 36 12.80 4.79 -7.52
N LYS A 37 13.42 4.97 -6.35
CA LYS A 37 14.83 5.39 -6.23
C LYS A 37 15.80 4.22 -6.35
N LEU A 38 15.33 2.98 -6.26
CA LEU A 38 16.21 1.81 -6.31
C LEU A 38 16.61 1.51 -7.75
N SER A 39 17.90 1.28 -7.95
CA SER A 39 18.42 0.77 -9.22
C SER A 39 18.10 -0.71 -9.39
N SER A 40 17.90 -1.15 -10.62
CA SER A 40 17.72 -2.57 -10.96
C SER A 40 18.94 -3.43 -10.60
N ASP A 41 20.12 -2.80 -10.41
CA ASP A 41 21.38 -3.48 -10.15
C ASP A 41 21.69 -3.69 -8.65
N ASP A 42 20.95 -3.05 -7.73
CA ASP A 42 21.16 -3.20 -6.28
C ASP A 42 20.13 -4.17 -5.66
N SER A 43 20.42 -5.46 -5.76
CA SER A 43 19.57 -6.52 -5.20
C SER A 43 19.42 -6.43 -3.67
N SER A 44 20.41 -5.88 -2.95
CA SER A 44 20.41 -5.83 -1.49
C SER A 44 19.47 -4.76 -0.93
N GLY A 45 19.51 -3.55 -1.50
CA GLY A 45 18.58 -2.46 -1.15
C GLY A 45 17.13 -2.82 -1.44
N ASN A 46 16.90 -3.54 -2.55
CA ASN A 46 15.59 -4.05 -2.94
C ASN A 46 14.97 -4.98 -1.89
N GLN A 47 15.73 -5.90 -1.30
CA GLN A 47 15.17 -6.83 -0.31
C GLN A 47 14.79 -6.14 1.01
N SER A 48 15.59 -5.15 1.42
CA SER A 48 15.36 -4.40 2.66
C SER A 48 14.03 -3.66 2.58
N VAL A 49 13.82 -2.87 1.52
CA VAL A 49 12.59 -2.08 1.36
C VAL A 49 11.36 -2.97 1.24
N LEU A 50 11.42 -4.06 0.45
CA LEU A 50 10.29 -5.00 0.33
C LEU A 50 9.95 -5.68 1.67
N SER A 51 10.96 -6.00 2.48
CA SER A 51 10.76 -6.55 3.83
C SER A 51 10.12 -5.54 4.78
N GLU A 52 10.51 -4.27 4.69
CA GLU A 52 9.90 -3.19 5.46
C GLU A 52 8.45 -2.95 5.06
N ILE A 53 8.13 -2.98 3.77
CA ILE A 53 6.75 -2.89 3.28
C ILE A 53 5.91 -4.03 3.87
N LYS A 54 6.39 -5.27 3.76
CA LYS A 54 5.70 -6.45 4.29
C LYS A 54 5.41 -6.32 5.78
N ARG A 55 6.40 -5.90 6.57
CA ARG A 55 6.25 -5.72 8.02
C ARG A 55 5.33 -4.55 8.36
N ASN A 56 5.61 -3.36 7.83
CA ASN A 56 4.99 -2.13 8.30
C ASN A 56 3.59 -1.90 7.71
N MET A 57 3.28 -2.48 6.55
CA MET A 57 1.93 -2.39 5.97
C MET A 57 1.01 -3.51 6.41
N PHE A 58 1.52 -4.65 6.91
CA PHE A 58 0.66 -5.79 7.28
C PHE A 58 0.81 -6.29 8.72
N ALA A 59 1.76 -5.78 9.51
CA ALA A 59 1.92 -6.16 10.90
C ALA A 59 1.85 -4.96 11.83
N GLY A 60 1.29 -5.18 13.02
CA GLY A 60 1.17 -4.19 14.08
C GLY A 60 -0.04 -3.27 13.95
N MET A 61 -0.25 -2.47 14.99
CA MET A 61 -1.31 -1.46 15.07
C MET A 61 -0.99 -0.27 14.16
N GLY A 62 -2.00 0.21 13.45
CA GLY A 62 -1.84 1.28 12.46
C GLY A 62 -1.30 0.77 11.13
N SER A 63 -1.49 -0.52 10.82
CA SER A 63 -1.12 -1.11 9.54
C SER A 63 -2.21 -0.89 8.48
N LEU A 64 -1.95 -1.27 7.23
CA LEU A 64 -2.96 -1.18 6.16
C LEU A 64 -4.19 -2.08 6.45
N ASN A 65 -4.02 -3.13 7.26
CA ASN A 65 -5.12 -4.00 7.68
C ASN A 65 -6.12 -3.28 8.60
N ASP A 66 -5.67 -2.24 9.31
CA ASP A 66 -6.51 -1.49 10.26
C ASP A 66 -7.29 -0.36 9.57
N VAL A 67 -7.01 -0.09 8.30
CA VAL A 67 -7.67 0.97 7.56
C VAL A 67 -9.10 0.54 7.23
N TRP A 68 -10.09 1.31 7.68
CA TRP A 68 -11.47 1.19 7.21
C TRP A 68 -11.95 2.54 6.73
N ILE A 69 -12.31 2.62 5.45
CA ILE A 69 -12.73 3.88 4.82
C ILE A 69 -14.20 4.10 5.10
N SER A 70 -14.49 4.92 6.10
CA SER A 70 -15.86 5.35 6.43
C SER A 70 -15.95 6.86 6.68
N GLU A 71 -17.13 7.44 6.41
CA GLU A 71 -17.47 8.81 6.80
C GLU A 71 -17.36 9.03 8.31
N ASP A 72 -17.67 8.00 9.13
CA ASP A 72 -17.54 8.04 10.60
C ASP A 72 -16.09 8.26 11.07
N ASN A 73 -15.13 7.86 10.24
CA ASN A 73 -13.70 8.09 10.46
C ASN A 73 -13.23 9.45 9.91
N GLY A 74 -14.14 10.30 9.44
CA GLY A 74 -13.85 11.62 8.84
C GLY A 74 -13.36 11.56 7.40
N HIS A 75 -13.49 10.42 6.72
CA HIS A 75 -13.10 10.27 5.32
C HIS A 75 -14.16 10.82 4.35
N VAL A 76 -13.74 11.15 3.14
CA VAL A 76 -14.63 11.59 2.06
C VAL A 76 -14.98 10.39 1.19
N VAL A 77 -16.14 9.77 1.44
CA VAL A 77 -16.55 8.55 0.73
C VAL A 77 -18.06 8.48 0.60
N LYS A 78 -18.58 8.20 -0.60
CA LYS A 78 -20.02 8.07 -0.84
C LYS A 78 -20.51 6.62 -0.85
N ASP A 79 -19.63 5.71 -1.26
CA ASP A 79 -19.90 4.27 -1.34
C ASP A 79 -18.80 3.54 -0.59
N GLU A 80 -18.96 3.44 0.73
CA GLU A 80 -17.99 2.79 1.61
C GLU A 80 -17.79 1.31 1.24
N VAL A 81 -18.86 0.63 0.83
CA VAL A 81 -18.81 -0.80 0.51
C VAL A 81 -17.93 -1.04 -0.70
N SER A 82 -18.14 -0.30 -1.79
CA SER A 82 -17.33 -0.46 -3.00
C SER A 82 -15.88 -0.05 -2.78
N VAL A 83 -15.64 1.04 -2.06
CA VAL A 83 -14.27 1.53 -1.78
C VAL A 83 -13.49 0.56 -0.88
N ASN A 84 -14.10 0.02 0.18
CA ASN A 84 -13.41 -0.95 1.04
C ASN A 84 -13.21 -2.30 0.35
N LYS A 85 -14.12 -2.73 -0.54
CA LYS A 85 -13.89 -3.91 -1.39
C LYS A 85 -12.70 -3.72 -2.32
N GLU A 86 -12.56 -2.53 -2.90
CA GLU A 86 -11.42 -2.20 -3.75
C GLU A 86 -10.13 -2.14 -2.95
N LEU A 87 -10.16 -1.53 -1.76
CA LEU A 87 -8.99 -1.50 -0.87
C LEU A 87 -8.58 -2.92 -0.47
N GLU A 88 -9.53 -3.80 -0.16
CA GLU A 88 -9.26 -5.20 0.16
C GLU A 88 -8.70 -5.97 -1.05
N ARG A 89 -9.20 -5.71 -2.27
CA ARG A 89 -8.63 -6.27 -3.50
C ARG A 89 -7.15 -5.88 -3.65
N LEU A 90 -6.82 -4.61 -3.41
CA LEU A 90 -5.47 -4.09 -3.53
C LEU A 90 -4.54 -4.64 -2.45
N ARG A 91 -5.01 -4.71 -1.19
CA ARG A 91 -4.27 -5.34 -0.09
C ARG A 91 -3.88 -6.77 -0.41
N ASN A 92 -4.83 -7.56 -0.91
CA ASN A 92 -4.59 -8.96 -1.22
C ASN A 92 -3.60 -9.11 -2.37
N LYS A 93 -3.69 -8.27 -3.41
CA LYS A 93 -2.68 -8.24 -4.48
C LYS A 93 -1.29 -7.90 -3.95
N LEU A 94 -1.18 -6.84 -3.14
CA LEU A 94 0.10 -6.44 -2.55
C LEU A 94 0.69 -7.56 -1.69
N ARG A 95 -0.13 -8.19 -0.85
CA ARG A 95 0.30 -9.30 0.01
C ARG A 95 0.80 -10.49 -0.81
N GLN A 96 0.08 -10.87 -1.87
CA GLN A 96 0.50 -11.96 -2.76
C GLN A 96 1.84 -11.67 -3.43
N ILE A 97 2.07 -10.44 -3.90
CA ILE A 97 3.36 -10.07 -4.50
C ILE A 97 4.50 -10.21 -3.48
N LEU A 98 4.28 -9.77 -2.24
CA LEU A 98 5.28 -9.79 -1.16
C LEU A 98 5.46 -11.16 -0.47
N GLU A 99 4.55 -12.10 -0.67
CA GLU A 99 4.67 -13.49 -0.20
C GLU A 99 5.41 -14.38 -1.20
N ASN A 100 5.35 -14.05 -2.49
CA ASN A 100 6.03 -14.76 -3.56
C ASN A 100 7.43 -14.20 -3.91
N TYR A 101 7.90 -13.23 -3.11
CA TYR A 101 9.25 -12.65 -3.15
C TYR A 101 10.15 -13.35 -2.14
#